data_AF-A0A2P1H3R8-F1
#
_entry.id   AF-A0A2P1H3R8-F1
#
_cell.length_a   1.000
_cell.length_b   1.000
_cell.length_c   1.000
_cell.angle_alpha   90.00
_cell.angle_beta   90.00
_cell.angle_gamma   90.00
#
_symmetry.space_group_name_H-M   'P 1'
#
loop_
_entity.id
_entity.type
_entity.pdbx_description
1 polymer ?
#
loop_
_entity_poly.entity_id
_entity_poly.type
_entity_poly.pdbx_seq_one_letter_code
_entity_poly.pdbx_strand_id
1 'polypeptide(L)'
;MRVTPPTNIGTMPIADKVHRYVNANYYKTLLTALQAAADEVGCAFALSHRADEYIPADIREHLAFHLALAREQYLRPTLGPIAHCANAESCMEDGFAMMLLDDIMAALSALGLNWQIKSVEYYDRTGLHKAQDRRRNGGFPPLSPASPEASTTELDLLASALPVTAEELQV
;
A
#
# COMPACT_ATOMS: atom_id res chain seq x y z
N MET A 1 -3.57 48.07 7.84
CA MET A 1 -3.00 46.75 7.48
C MET A 1 -3.26 45.79 8.62
N ARG A 2 -3.99 44.69 8.41
CA ARG A 2 -4.13 43.66 9.45
C ARG A 2 -2.95 42.70 9.30
N VAL A 3 -2.06 42.71 10.29
CA VAL A 3 -0.98 41.72 10.40
C VAL A 3 -1.58 40.51 11.12
N THR A 4 -1.78 39.41 10.41
CA THR A 4 -2.18 38.15 11.04
C THR A 4 -0.98 37.64 11.83
N PRO A 5 -1.11 37.36 13.15
CA PRO A 5 -0.02 36.81 13.92
C PRO A 5 0.40 35.44 13.35
N PRO A 6 1.69 35.07 13.43
CA PRO A 6 2.17 33.80 12.93
C PRO A 6 1.51 32.63 13.67
N THR A 7 0.98 31.66 12.93
CA THR A 7 0.39 30.45 13.49
C THR A 7 1.48 29.51 14.02
N ASN A 8 1.39 29.08 15.28
CA ASN A 8 2.26 28.03 15.81
C ASN A 8 1.86 26.67 15.21
N ILE A 9 2.69 26.15 14.29
CA ILE A 9 2.44 24.89 13.59
C ILE A 9 2.70 23.65 14.45
N GLY A 10 3.33 23.78 15.61
CA GLY A 10 3.61 22.67 16.55
C GLY A 10 2.46 22.35 17.49
N THR A 11 1.26 22.90 17.27
CA THR A 11 0.09 22.61 18.10
C THR A 11 -0.46 21.21 17.81
N MET A 12 -0.98 20.53 18.84
CA MET A 12 -1.54 19.18 18.70
C MET A 12 -2.56 19.04 17.56
N PRO A 13 -3.52 19.96 17.35
CA PRO A 13 -4.47 19.84 16.24
C PRO A 13 -3.83 19.94 14.85
N ILE A 14 -2.74 20.69 14.70
CA ILE A 14 -2.01 20.79 13.43
C ILE A 14 -1.15 19.53 13.23
N ALA A 15 -0.46 19.07 14.28
CA ALA A 15 0.36 17.87 14.23
C ALA A 15 -0.47 16.63 13.83
N ASP A 16 -1.67 16.45 14.39
CA ASP A 16 -2.57 15.35 14.04
C ASP A 16 -3.00 15.39 12.55
N LYS A 17 -3.34 16.59 12.03
CA LYS A 17 -3.68 16.76 10.61
C LYS A 17 -2.50 16.44 9.70
N VAL A 18 -1.30 16.91 10.06
CA VAL A 18 -0.07 16.62 9.31
C VAL A 18 0.22 15.12 9.34
N HIS A 19 0.10 14.47 10.51
CA HIS A 19 0.32 13.03 10.65
C HIS A 19 -0.62 12.22 9.75
N ARG A 20 -1.93 12.50 9.79
CA ARG A 20 -2.92 11.83 8.94
C ARG A 20 -2.63 12.05 7.45
N TYR A 21 -2.32 13.28 7.05
CA TYR A 21 -2.01 13.60 5.66
C TYR A 21 -0.73 12.91 5.15
N VAL A 22 0.35 12.95 5.93
CA VAL A 22 1.61 12.31 5.55
C VAL A 22 1.46 10.79 5.48
N ASN A 23 0.79 10.18 6.46
CA ASN A 23 0.56 8.73 6.45
C ASN A 23 -0.35 8.30 5.30
N ALA A 24 -1.40 9.07 4.99
CA ALA A 24 -2.26 8.76 3.85
C ALA A 24 -1.47 8.72 2.54
N ASN A 25 -0.55 9.65 2.33
CA ASN A 25 0.33 9.64 1.16
C ASN A 25 1.28 8.44 1.14
N TYR A 26 1.87 8.10 2.29
CA TYR A 26 2.73 6.92 2.42
C TYR A 26 1.97 5.63 2.09
N TYR A 27 0.83 5.38 2.74
CA TYR A 27 0.04 4.17 2.51
C TYR A 27 -0.59 4.14 1.12
N LYS A 28 -0.97 5.28 0.54
CA LYS A 28 -1.44 5.33 -0.87
C LYS A 28 -0.40 4.75 -1.82
N THR A 29 0.87 5.11 -1.66
CA THR A 29 1.98 4.57 -2.45
C THR A 29 2.10 3.05 -2.29
N LEU A 30 2.12 2.58 -1.04
CA LEU A 30 2.26 1.15 -0.74
C LEU A 30 1.08 0.33 -1.29
N LEU A 31 -0.15 0.79 -1.06
CA LEU A 31 -1.36 0.12 -1.52
C LEU A 31 -1.47 0.10 -3.04
N THR A 32 -1.05 1.16 -3.73
CA THR A 32 -1.01 1.20 -5.19
C THR A 32 -0.01 0.17 -5.74
N ALA A 33 1.18 0.07 -5.12
CA ALA A 33 2.17 -0.93 -5.51
C ALA A 33 1.69 -2.36 -5.24
N LEU A 34 1.02 -2.58 -4.09
CA LEU A 34 0.44 -3.87 -3.74
C LEU A 34 -0.66 -4.29 -4.73
N GLN A 35 -1.55 -3.35 -5.11
CA GLN A 35 -2.60 -3.61 -6.09
C GLN A 35 -2.00 -3.93 -7.47
N ALA A 36 -1.01 -3.16 -7.92
CA ALA A 36 -0.33 -3.44 -9.18
C ALA A 36 0.35 -4.82 -9.17
N ALA A 37 1.02 -5.19 -8.08
CA ALA A 37 1.64 -6.51 -7.92
C ALA A 37 0.59 -7.64 -7.93
N ALA A 38 -0.55 -7.44 -7.26
CA ALA A 38 -1.64 -8.41 -7.31
C ALA A 38 -2.22 -8.55 -8.74
N ASP A 39 -2.42 -7.44 -9.44
CA ASP A 39 -2.92 -7.43 -10.82
C ASP A 39 -1.99 -8.16 -11.79
N GLU A 40 -0.66 -8.00 -11.63
CA GLU A 40 0.35 -8.69 -12.44
C GLU A 40 0.28 -10.22 -12.37
N VAL A 41 -0.25 -10.78 -11.27
CA VAL A 41 -0.40 -12.22 -11.07
C VAL A 41 -1.85 -12.69 -11.19
N GLY A 42 -2.74 -11.84 -11.71
CA GLY A 42 -4.15 -12.18 -11.92
C GLY A 42 -4.98 -12.22 -10.65
N CYS A 43 -4.58 -11.46 -9.63
CA CYS A 43 -5.26 -11.36 -8.34
C CYS A 43 -5.81 -9.95 -8.11
N ALA A 44 -6.65 -9.77 -7.10
CA ALA A 44 -7.23 -8.48 -6.73
C ALA A 44 -7.57 -8.43 -5.24
N PHE A 45 -7.83 -7.20 -4.76
CA PHE A 45 -8.52 -6.93 -3.51
C PHE A 45 -9.91 -6.40 -3.83
N ALA A 46 -10.94 -6.99 -3.24
CA ALA A 46 -12.33 -6.60 -3.48
C ALA A 46 -13.13 -6.57 -2.18
N LEU A 47 -14.16 -5.73 -2.14
CA LEU A 47 -15.16 -5.76 -1.08
C LEU A 47 -15.89 -7.10 -1.13
N SER A 48 -15.68 -7.93 -0.12
CA SER A 48 -16.22 -9.29 -0.09
C SER A 48 -16.32 -9.81 1.34
N HIS A 49 -17.36 -10.59 1.63
CA HIS A 49 -17.47 -11.37 2.87
C HIS A 49 -16.73 -12.71 2.80
N ARG A 50 -16.27 -13.11 1.61
CA ARG A 50 -15.41 -14.28 1.39
C ARG A 50 -14.02 -13.82 1.01
N ALA A 51 -13.05 -14.16 1.84
CA ALA A 51 -11.64 -14.15 1.48
C ALA A 51 -11.28 -15.53 0.92
N ASP A 52 -10.42 -15.58 -0.09
CA ASP A 52 -9.74 -16.83 -0.40
C ASP A 52 -8.83 -17.18 0.79
N GLU A 53 -9.00 -18.36 1.37
CA GLU A 53 -8.31 -18.76 2.61
C GLU A 53 -6.80 -18.96 2.43
N TYR A 54 -6.32 -19.05 1.19
CA TYR A 54 -4.95 -19.43 0.88
C TYR A 54 -4.32 -18.56 -0.21
N ILE A 55 -3.16 -17.97 0.11
CA ILE A 55 -2.28 -17.31 -0.86
C ILE A 55 -1.07 -18.21 -1.09
N PRO A 56 -0.81 -18.64 -2.35
CA PRO A 56 0.42 -19.33 -2.71
C PRO A 56 1.68 -18.59 -2.25
N ALA A 57 2.67 -19.32 -1.74
CA ALA A 57 3.86 -18.74 -1.13
C ALA A 57 4.69 -17.85 -2.10
N ASP A 58 4.75 -18.24 -3.37
CA ASP A 58 5.41 -17.52 -4.46
C ASP A 58 4.73 -16.18 -4.77
N ILE A 59 3.40 -16.15 -4.74
CA ILE A 59 2.62 -14.90 -4.83
C ILE A 59 2.85 -14.04 -3.59
N ARG A 60 2.79 -14.64 -2.39
CA ARG A 60 3.00 -13.91 -1.14
C ARG A 60 4.38 -13.24 -1.11
N GLU A 61 5.41 -13.96 -1.56
CA GLU A 61 6.77 -13.41 -1.72
C GLU A 61 6.80 -12.24 -2.71
N HIS A 62 6.13 -12.38 -3.86
CA HIS A 62 6.03 -11.32 -4.85
C HIS A 62 5.36 -10.06 -4.29
N LEU A 63 4.23 -10.20 -3.59
CA LEU A 63 3.52 -9.06 -2.97
C LEU A 63 4.37 -8.38 -1.89
N ALA A 64 4.99 -9.16 -1.01
CA ALA A 64 5.85 -8.66 0.06
C ALA A 64 7.04 -7.87 -0.49
N PHE A 65 7.70 -8.39 -1.52
CA PHE A 65 8.81 -7.71 -2.18
C PHE A 65 8.37 -6.37 -2.79
N HIS A 66 7.24 -6.34 -3.50
CA HIS A 66 6.74 -5.10 -4.11
C HIS A 66 6.35 -4.04 -3.08
N LEU A 67 5.80 -4.44 -1.93
CA LEU A 67 5.56 -3.53 -0.80
C LEU A 67 6.85 -2.96 -0.22
N ALA A 68 7.85 -3.81 0.03
CA ALA A 68 9.15 -3.39 0.54
C ALA A 68 9.85 -2.45 -0.45
N LEU A 69 9.81 -2.76 -1.74
CA LEU A 69 10.37 -1.91 -2.79
C LEU A 69 9.69 -0.54 -2.85
N ALA A 70 8.36 -0.50 -2.83
CA ALA A 70 7.61 0.76 -2.83
C ALA A 70 7.93 1.60 -1.59
N ARG A 71 8.06 0.97 -0.42
CA ARG A 71 8.51 1.64 0.80
C ARG A 71 9.91 2.23 0.65
N GLU A 72 10.87 1.47 0.12
CA GLU A 72 12.24 1.96 -0.07
C GLU A 72 12.29 3.13 -1.06
N GLN A 73 11.53 3.06 -2.17
CA GLN A 73 11.42 4.14 -3.14
C GLN A 73 10.78 5.39 -2.54
N TYR A 74 9.76 5.23 -1.69
CA TYR A 74 9.11 6.35 -1.01
C TYR A 74 10.01 7.03 0.01
N LEU A 75 10.68 6.25 0.87
CA LEU A 75 11.47 6.77 1.98
C LEU A 75 12.84 7.31 1.54
N ARG A 76 13.38 6.79 0.43
CA ARG A 76 14.74 7.10 -0.02
C ARG A 76 14.80 7.43 -1.52
N PRO A 77 14.00 8.37 -2.02
CA PRO A 77 13.76 8.57 -3.48
C PRO A 77 15.01 8.97 -4.27
N THR A 78 16.09 9.37 -3.60
CA THR A 78 17.37 9.73 -4.23
C THR A 78 18.28 8.53 -4.47
N LEU A 79 17.94 7.34 -3.94
CA LEU A 79 18.70 6.13 -4.22
C LEU A 79 18.43 5.62 -5.64
N GLY A 80 19.41 4.90 -6.20
CA GLY A 80 19.24 4.28 -7.51
C GLY A 80 18.36 3.03 -7.44
N PRO A 81 17.75 2.60 -8.57
CA PRO A 81 16.90 1.41 -8.64
C PRO A 81 17.58 0.13 -8.11
N ILE A 82 18.88 -0.04 -8.35
CA ILE A 82 19.66 -1.18 -7.85
C ILE A 82 19.71 -1.20 -6.32
N ALA A 83 19.96 -0.04 -5.70
CA ALA A 83 20.02 0.07 -4.24
C ALA A 83 18.64 -0.15 -3.60
N HIS A 84 17.57 0.35 -4.23
CA HIS A 84 16.21 0.07 -3.80
C HIS A 84 15.89 -1.42 -3.83
N CYS A 85 16.24 -2.12 -4.91
CA CYS A 85 16.04 -3.56 -5.00
C CYS A 85 16.84 -4.30 -3.92
N ALA A 86 18.12 -3.98 -3.76
CA ALA A 86 18.97 -4.61 -2.74
C ALA A 86 18.44 -4.41 -1.31
N ASN A 87 17.92 -3.23 -0.99
CA ASN A 87 17.30 -2.97 0.31
C ASN A 87 15.99 -3.74 0.49
N ALA A 88 15.16 -3.81 -0.56
CA ALA A 88 13.93 -4.60 -0.52
C ALA A 88 14.23 -6.10 -0.35
N GLU A 89 15.28 -6.62 -0.99
CA GLU A 89 15.80 -7.97 -0.76
C GLU A 89 16.21 -8.18 0.70
N SER A 90 16.98 -7.24 1.27
CA SER A 90 17.36 -7.32 2.68
C SER A 90 16.14 -7.39 3.61
N CYS A 91 15.06 -6.66 3.29
CA CYS A 91 13.78 -6.74 4.01
C CYS A 91 13.05 -8.08 3.82
N MET A 92 13.29 -8.78 2.71
CA MET A 92 12.76 -10.14 2.53
C MET A 92 13.53 -11.13 3.40
N GLU A 93 14.86 -11.01 3.43
CA GLU A 93 15.76 -11.90 4.16
C GLU A 93 15.58 -11.82 5.68
N ASP A 94 15.36 -10.60 6.22
CA ASP A 94 15.13 -10.39 7.66
C ASP A 94 13.68 -10.63 8.11
N GLY A 95 12.77 -10.91 7.17
CA GLY A 95 11.35 -11.17 7.41
C GLY A 95 10.48 -9.92 7.56
N PHE A 96 11.05 -8.71 7.52
CA PHE A 96 10.31 -7.46 7.65
C PHE A 96 9.25 -7.30 6.56
N ALA A 97 9.57 -7.65 5.32
CA ALA A 97 8.66 -7.51 4.19
C ALA A 97 7.40 -8.39 4.33
N MET A 98 7.56 -9.60 4.88
CA MET A 98 6.44 -10.51 5.14
C MET A 98 5.56 -9.99 6.28
N MET A 99 6.16 -9.51 7.37
CA MET A 99 5.43 -8.87 8.46
C MET A 99 4.64 -7.65 7.97
N LEU A 100 5.26 -6.80 7.15
CA LEU A 100 4.61 -5.63 6.55
C LEU A 100 3.42 -6.02 5.67
N LEU A 101 3.55 -7.09 4.88
CA LEU A 101 2.44 -7.61 4.08
C LEU A 101 1.30 -8.08 4.97
N ASP A 102 1.59 -8.84 6.03
CA ASP A 102 0.58 -9.38 6.95
C ASP A 102 -0.20 -8.26 7.65
N ASP A 103 0.50 -7.22 8.13
CA ASP A 103 -0.13 -6.06 8.78
C ASP A 103 -1.07 -5.31 7.81
N ILE A 104 -0.62 -5.10 6.56
CA ILE A 104 -1.44 -4.42 5.55
C ILE A 104 -2.64 -5.29 5.15
N MET A 105 -2.45 -6.60 4.98
CA MET A 105 -3.53 -7.54 4.67
C MET A 105 -4.57 -7.60 5.79
N ALA A 106 -4.13 -7.63 7.05
CA ALA A 106 -5.03 -7.60 8.20
C ALA A 106 -5.83 -6.29 8.26
N ALA A 107 -5.18 -5.15 8.01
CA ALA A 107 -5.84 -3.85 7.95
C ALA A 107 -6.87 -3.77 6.81
N LEU A 108 -6.53 -4.27 5.61
CA LEU A 108 -7.46 -4.32 4.48
C LEU A 108 -8.65 -5.24 4.78
N SER A 109 -8.42 -6.40 5.37
CA SER A 109 -9.48 -7.33 5.75
C SER A 109 -10.43 -6.73 6.79
N ALA A 110 -9.90 -5.99 7.78
CA ALA A 110 -10.70 -5.26 8.76
C ALA A 110 -11.59 -4.17 8.11
N LEU A 111 -11.18 -3.64 6.95
CA LEU A 111 -11.96 -2.71 6.14
C LEU A 111 -12.90 -3.42 5.13
N GLY A 112 -12.96 -4.76 5.15
CA GLY A 112 -13.78 -5.57 4.24
C GLY A 112 -13.17 -5.80 2.85
N LEU A 113 -11.94 -5.34 2.63
CA LEU A 113 -11.19 -5.54 1.38
C LEU A 113 -10.39 -6.83 1.48
N ASN A 114 -10.88 -7.88 0.83
CA ASN A 114 -10.31 -9.21 0.92
C ASN A 114 -9.63 -9.64 -0.39
N TRP A 115 -8.60 -10.46 -0.25
CA TRP A 115 -7.86 -11.06 -1.34
C TRP A 115 -8.75 -11.99 -2.18
N GLN A 116 -8.59 -11.91 -3.50
CA GLN A 116 -9.30 -12.74 -4.49
C GLN A 116 -8.41 -13.11 -5.67
N ILE A 117 -8.49 -14.36 -6.10
CA ILE A 117 -7.92 -14.83 -7.36
C ILE A 117 -8.97 -14.63 -8.47
N LYS A 118 -8.65 -13.85 -9.53
CA LYS A 118 -9.63 -13.47 -10.57
C LYS A 118 -10.08 -14.66 -11.44
N SER A 119 -9.29 -15.73 -11.51
CA SER A 119 -9.63 -16.93 -12.27
C SER A 119 -9.27 -18.20 -11.50
N VAL A 120 -10.21 -19.14 -11.44
CA VAL A 120 -10.09 -20.43 -10.74
C VAL A 120 -9.06 -21.35 -11.41
N GLU A 121 -8.71 -21.10 -12.67
CA GLU A 121 -7.81 -21.93 -13.49
C GLU A 121 -6.36 -21.42 -13.48
N TYR A 122 -5.76 -21.23 -12.31
CA TYR A 122 -4.36 -20.76 -12.11
C TYR A 122 -4.16 -19.23 -12.11
N TYR A 123 -3.43 -18.75 -11.10
CA TYR A 123 -2.81 -17.42 -11.09
C TYR A 123 -1.81 -17.29 -12.25
N ASP A 124 -1.57 -16.07 -12.74
CA ASP A 124 -0.72 -15.84 -13.93
C ASP A 124 0.76 -16.11 -13.61
N ARG A 125 1.15 -17.38 -13.73
CA ARG A 125 2.53 -17.84 -13.58
C ARG A 125 3.49 -17.18 -14.57
N THR A 126 3.01 -16.77 -15.73
CA THR A 126 3.83 -16.07 -16.72
C THR A 126 4.13 -14.65 -16.24
N GLY A 127 3.12 -13.96 -15.71
CA GLY A 127 3.26 -12.66 -15.04
C GLY A 127 4.25 -12.75 -13.86
N LEU A 128 4.08 -13.75 -13.00
CA LEU A 128 4.96 -13.99 -11.85
C LEU A 128 6.42 -14.22 -12.25
N HIS A 129 6.68 -15.11 -13.21
CA HIS A 129 8.05 -15.34 -13.70
C HIS A 129 8.67 -14.08 -14.30
N LYS A 130 7.92 -13.32 -15.11
CA LYS A 130 8.41 -12.04 -15.67
C LYS A 130 8.75 -11.04 -14.57
N ALA A 131 7.96 -10.96 -13.50
CA ALA A 131 8.25 -10.08 -12.38
C ALA A 131 9.52 -10.51 -11.62
N GLN A 132 9.68 -11.81 -11.40
CA GLN A 132 10.90 -12.38 -10.79
C GLN A 132 12.15 -12.14 -11.65
N ASP A 133 12.02 -12.22 -12.97
CA ASP A 133 13.13 -11.90 -13.89
C ASP A 133 13.48 -10.40 -13.86
N ARG A 134 12.50 -9.50 -13.72
CA ARG A 134 12.77 -8.06 -13.54
C ARG A 134 13.51 -7.78 -12.24
N ARG A 135 13.16 -8.48 -11.15
CA ARG A 135 13.84 -8.40 -9.84
C ARG A 135 15.32 -8.75 -9.94
N ARG A 136 15.65 -9.84 -10.65
CA ARG A 136 17.05 -10.25 -10.88
C ARG A 136 17.87 -9.22 -11.67
N ASN A 137 17.22 -8.45 -12.54
CA ASN A 137 17.88 -7.46 -13.40
C ASN A 137 17.80 -6.01 -12.89
N GLY A 138 17.19 -5.77 -11.72
CA GLY A 138 16.98 -4.42 -11.18
C GLY A 138 16.05 -3.55 -12.03
N GLY A 139 15.18 -4.17 -12.85
CA GLY A 139 14.41 -3.52 -13.91
C GLY A 139 13.12 -2.82 -13.45
N PHE A 140 12.99 -2.49 -12.16
CA PHE A 140 11.78 -1.82 -11.67
C PHE A 140 11.88 -0.31 -11.90
N PRO A 141 10.89 0.31 -12.56
CA PRO A 141 10.85 1.76 -12.70
C PRO A 141 10.71 2.43 -11.33
N PRO A 142 11.19 3.67 -11.16
CA PRO A 142 10.91 4.45 -9.96
C PRO A 142 9.39 4.66 -9.81
N LEU A 143 8.94 4.88 -8.57
CA LEU A 143 7.56 5.32 -8.34
C LEU A 143 7.27 6.56 -9.18
N SER A 144 6.10 6.59 -9.84
CA SER A 144 5.60 7.84 -10.42
C SER A 144 5.50 8.89 -9.32
N PRO A 145 5.91 10.15 -9.58
CA PRO A 145 5.74 11.21 -8.61
C PRO A 145 4.28 11.31 -8.20
N ALA A 146 4.02 11.43 -6.90
CA ALA A 146 2.67 11.62 -6.39
C ALA A 146 2.05 12.84 -7.07
N SER A 147 1.08 12.62 -7.96
CA SER A 147 0.34 13.72 -8.56
C SER A 147 -0.55 14.34 -7.46
N PRO A 148 -0.45 15.64 -7.18
CA PRO A 148 -1.15 16.28 -6.06
C PRO A 148 -2.68 16.37 -6.24
N GLU A 149 -3.24 15.89 -7.36
CA GLU A 149 -4.63 16.17 -7.75
C GLU A 149 -5.69 15.17 -7.28
N ALA A 150 -5.33 14.03 -6.67
CA ALA A 150 -6.31 13.00 -6.28
C ALA A 150 -6.35 12.77 -4.76
N SER A 151 -6.55 13.83 -3.97
CA SER A 151 -6.38 13.73 -2.50
C SER A 151 -7.45 14.37 -1.63
N THR A 152 -8.60 14.81 -2.17
CA THR A 152 -9.65 15.37 -1.30
C THR A 152 -11.03 14.77 -1.53
N THR A 153 -11.40 14.45 -2.77
CA THR A 153 -12.80 14.07 -3.06
C THR A 153 -13.10 12.58 -2.86
N GLU A 154 -12.13 11.67 -3.03
CA GLU A 154 -12.39 10.22 -2.96
C GLU A 154 -12.31 9.63 -1.53
N LEU A 155 -11.48 10.23 -0.66
CA LEU A 155 -11.38 9.80 0.75
C LEU A 155 -12.62 10.21 1.56
N ASP A 156 -13.23 11.38 1.26
CA ASP A 156 -14.51 11.80 1.87
C ASP A 156 -15.69 10.93 1.42
N LEU A 157 -15.66 10.41 0.19
CA LEU A 157 -16.68 9.47 -0.31
C LEU A 157 -16.56 8.07 0.33
N LEU A 158 -15.35 7.57 0.57
CA LEU A 158 -15.13 6.28 1.23
C LEU A 158 -15.43 6.33 2.73
N ALA A 159 -15.12 7.45 3.40
CA ALA A 159 -15.49 7.66 4.80
C ALA A 159 -17.02 7.72 5.01
N SER A 160 -17.77 8.15 3.99
CA SER A 160 -19.24 8.19 4.01
C SER A 160 -19.91 6.85 3.69
N ALA A 161 -19.16 5.85 3.22
CA ALA A 161 -19.68 4.55 2.79
C ALA A 161 -19.52 3.44 3.85
N LEU A 162 -18.84 3.71 4.96
CA LEU A 162 -18.77 2.80 6.10
C LEU A 162 -20.07 2.91 6.92
N PRO A 163 -20.75 1.81 7.26
CA PRO A 163 -21.90 1.87 8.12
C PRO A 163 -21.46 2.38 9.51
N VAL A 164 -22.02 3.51 9.92
CA VAL A 164 -21.94 4.00 11.30
C VAL A 164 -22.48 2.89 12.20
N THR A 165 -21.61 2.30 13.02
CA THR A 165 -22.03 1.38 14.07
C THR A 165 -22.93 2.13 15.04
N ALA A 166 -24.04 1.51 15.43
CA ALA A 166 -25.14 2.12 16.20
C ALA A 166 -24.81 2.50 17.66
N GLU A 167 -23.56 2.80 18.00
CA GLU A 167 -23.14 3.18 19.36
C GLU A 167 -22.84 4.69 19.54
N GLU A 168 -22.81 5.51 18.49
CA GLU A 168 -22.53 6.96 18.63
C GLU A 168 -23.79 7.85 18.81
N LEU A 169 -24.87 7.32 19.38
CA LEU A 169 -26.08 8.10 19.69
C LEU A 169 -26.45 8.17 21.18
N GLN A 170 -25.60 7.68 22.08
CA GLN A 170 -25.80 7.86 23.53
C GLN A 170 -24.48 7.99 24.30
N VAL A 171 -23.88 9.19 24.31
CA VAL A 171 -23.29 9.82 25.51
C VAL A 171 -23.39 11.34 25.36
#